data_AF-A0A9D1WHV4-F1
#
_entry.id   AF-A0A9D1WHV4-F1
#
_cell.length_a   1.000
_cell.length_b   1.000
_cell.length_c   1.000
_cell.angle_alpha   90.00
_cell.angle_beta   90.00
_cell.angle_gamma   90.00
#
_symmetry.space_group_name_H-M   'P 1'
#
loop_
_entity.id
_entity.type
_entity.pdbx_description
1 polymer ?
#
loop_
_entity_poly.entity_id
_entity_poly.type
_entity_poly.pdbx_seq_one_letter_code
_entity_poly.pdbx_strand_id
1 'polypeptide(L)'
;MKDLCNRQNRVRYNWGFQFALWCAILWGFCYQLLETLLDGRHFFLHPASVQEAFSMGTALAVFFTVLIALISLVWSGMNGGIRELFRAAFASKKVVLCLLTEAVVGGAAAWATYVTAGLLNTLFAVVGVMFYPLLGSFLSRKWLHEKISSRSWVGIGIIMAGWVIFYLGAFQNGGWTRNILTGSILGVLTGIGWGIEGAVASYLTDVLETETGVAVRFSYEAVLWILLLAVLAVVRPESLVFDYAGQIFRQPGAFAMVFLIALCLTFNYFSWYRAFTLLGVTKGLVISDASGFITIGAGMLLAVSMPAWLDILASVVMIAGILWIYLFGIQEAGPYREATLLSDPSMADGAVLRTRDPVKLRLLAYIAINGPVWDYEVASWFSEGIPNRKRKFRCRNKIRTYLIEMWAAGLLSSVENSQDQTGRFQKGKLLSKYQLTVEGCRRLQENQGTEKRGED
;
A
#
# COMPACT_ATOMS: atom_id res chain seq x y z
N MET A 1 22.03 -20.91 -15.70
CA MET A 1 21.51 -20.47 -14.37
C MET A 1 21.32 -18.96 -14.26
N LYS A 2 22.34 -18.13 -14.54
CA LYS A 2 22.25 -16.66 -14.49
C LYS A 2 21.04 -16.09 -15.27
N ASP A 3 20.77 -16.62 -16.46
CA ASP A 3 19.61 -16.21 -17.27
C ASP A 3 18.26 -16.54 -16.63
N LEU A 4 18.14 -17.68 -15.93
CA LEU A 4 16.91 -18.05 -15.23
C LEU A 4 16.66 -17.11 -14.04
N CYS A 5 17.71 -16.74 -13.29
CA CYS A 5 17.61 -15.75 -12.21
C CYS A 5 17.21 -14.37 -12.75
N ASN A 6 17.85 -13.91 -13.83
CA ASN A 6 17.52 -12.65 -14.50
C ASN A 6 16.07 -12.64 -15.02
N ARG A 7 15.61 -13.75 -15.59
CA ARG A 7 14.24 -13.89 -16.06
C ARG A 7 13.23 -13.80 -14.92
N GLN A 8 13.48 -14.46 -13.79
CA GLN A 8 12.60 -14.38 -12.63
C GLN A 8 12.54 -12.95 -12.05
N ASN A 9 13.69 -12.28 -11.99
CA ASN A 9 13.79 -10.89 -11.54
C ASN A 9 12.98 -9.94 -12.43
N ARG A 10 13.10 -10.08 -13.74
CA ARG A 10 12.30 -9.29 -14.69
C ARG A 10 10.80 -9.59 -14.57
N VAL A 11 10.42 -10.85 -14.41
CA VAL A 11 9.01 -11.23 -14.20
C VAL A 11 8.46 -10.60 -12.92
N ARG A 12 9.19 -10.72 -11.81
CA ARG A 12 8.83 -10.09 -10.52
C ARG A 12 8.66 -8.58 -10.66
N TYR A 13 9.63 -7.92 -11.29
CA TYR A 13 9.60 -6.48 -11.53
C TYR A 13 8.37 -6.08 -12.36
N ASN A 14 8.11 -6.79 -13.46
CA ASN A 14 6.95 -6.52 -14.32
C ASN A 14 5.61 -6.70 -13.57
N TRP A 15 5.50 -7.72 -12.72
CA TRP A 15 4.32 -7.89 -11.87
C TRP A 15 4.15 -6.72 -10.90
N GLY A 16 5.23 -6.31 -10.22
CA GLY A 16 5.20 -5.16 -9.33
C GLY A 16 4.78 -3.88 -10.03
N PHE A 17 5.27 -3.67 -11.27
CA PHE A 17 4.86 -2.53 -12.10
C PHE A 17 3.38 -2.59 -12.46
N GLN A 18 2.89 -3.76 -12.87
CA GLN A 18 1.48 -3.96 -13.18
C GLN A 18 0.58 -3.67 -11.98
N PHE A 19 0.95 -4.11 -10.77
CA PHE A 19 0.21 -3.78 -9.55
C PHE A 19 0.22 -2.27 -9.26
N ALA A 20 1.36 -1.60 -9.39
CA ALA A 20 1.43 -0.15 -9.20
C ALA A 20 0.58 0.62 -10.24
N LEU A 21 0.55 0.14 -11.49
CA LEU A 21 -0.29 0.70 -12.56
C LEU A 21 -1.78 0.44 -12.31
N TRP A 22 -2.16 -0.76 -11.87
CA TRP A 22 -3.55 -1.06 -11.47
C TRP A 22 -4.00 -0.20 -10.30
N CYS A 23 -3.12 0.04 -9.33
CA CYS A 23 -3.35 1.02 -8.27
C CYS A 23 -3.64 2.40 -8.87
N ALA A 24 -2.76 2.93 -9.72
CA ALA A 24 -2.95 4.22 -10.38
C ALA A 24 -4.28 4.32 -11.15
N ILE A 25 -4.63 3.29 -11.93
CA ILE A 25 -5.88 3.24 -12.70
C ILE A 25 -7.09 3.33 -11.77
N LEU A 26 -7.17 2.41 -10.80
CA LEU A 26 -8.30 2.36 -9.87
C LEU A 26 -8.44 3.65 -9.08
N TRP A 27 -7.32 4.22 -8.63
CA TRP A 27 -7.32 5.48 -7.89
C TRP A 27 -7.82 6.63 -8.74
N GLY A 28 -7.30 6.76 -9.97
CA GLY A 28 -7.67 7.85 -10.88
C GLY A 28 -9.15 7.86 -11.22
N PHE A 29 -9.73 6.67 -11.48
CA PHE A 29 -11.17 6.50 -11.66
C PHE A 29 -11.96 6.79 -10.38
N CYS A 30 -11.48 6.39 -9.21
CA CYS A 30 -12.15 6.70 -7.93
C CYS A 30 -12.29 8.20 -7.71
N TYR A 31 -11.27 8.99 -8.06
CA TYR A 31 -11.38 10.46 -8.00
C TYR A 31 -12.50 10.97 -8.90
N GLN A 32 -12.64 10.41 -10.10
CA GLN A 32 -13.70 10.89 -11.00
C GLN A 32 -15.11 10.51 -10.51
N LEU A 33 -15.27 9.32 -9.93
CA LEU A 33 -16.51 8.91 -9.28
C LEU A 33 -16.81 9.76 -8.05
N LEU A 34 -15.78 10.13 -7.28
CA LEU A 34 -15.90 11.05 -6.15
C LEU A 34 -16.30 12.45 -6.61
N GLU A 35 -15.80 12.94 -7.75
CA GLU A 35 -16.21 14.24 -8.31
C GLU A 35 -17.71 14.24 -8.61
N THR A 36 -18.21 13.21 -9.29
CA THR A 36 -19.64 13.05 -9.58
C THR A 36 -20.47 12.91 -8.30
N LEU A 37 -19.90 12.33 -7.24
CA LEU A 37 -20.55 12.26 -5.93
C LEU A 37 -20.71 13.66 -5.29
N LEU A 38 -19.77 14.57 -5.55
CA LEU A 38 -19.64 15.88 -4.91
C LEU A 38 -20.10 17.06 -5.78
N ASP A 39 -20.48 16.84 -7.03
CA ASP A 39 -20.81 17.89 -8.00
C ASP A 39 -22.11 18.67 -7.72
N GLY A 40 -22.92 18.18 -6.78
CA GLY A 40 -24.20 18.79 -6.40
C GLY A 40 -25.32 18.65 -7.44
N ARG A 41 -25.04 18.03 -8.59
CA ARG A 41 -26.01 17.82 -9.68
C ARG A 41 -26.76 16.52 -9.51
N HIS A 42 -26.03 15.47 -9.12
CA HIS A 42 -26.58 14.12 -9.03
C HIS A 42 -26.99 13.75 -7.60
N PHE A 43 -26.27 14.28 -6.61
CA PHE A 43 -26.45 13.96 -5.20
C PHE A 43 -26.32 15.20 -4.33
N PHE A 44 -27.06 15.22 -3.22
CA PHE A 44 -27.07 16.35 -2.28
C PHE A 44 -25.85 16.40 -1.34
N LEU A 45 -24.66 15.98 -1.80
CA LEU A 45 -23.44 15.89 -0.95
C LEU A 45 -22.47 17.06 -1.14
N HIS A 46 -22.77 18.00 -2.04
CA HIS A 46 -21.94 19.18 -2.27
C HIS A 46 -21.90 20.09 -1.04
N PRO A 47 -20.72 20.39 -0.47
CA PRO A 47 -20.61 21.28 0.68
C PRO A 47 -20.65 22.75 0.23
N ALA A 48 -21.47 23.57 0.88
CA ALA A 48 -21.58 25.01 0.61
C ALA A 48 -20.58 25.86 1.42
N SER A 49 -19.96 25.29 2.44
CA SER A 49 -19.06 25.99 3.36
C SER A 49 -17.86 25.14 3.77
N VAL A 50 -16.83 25.78 4.33
CA VAL A 50 -15.64 25.06 4.85
C VAL A 50 -16.05 24.07 5.95
N GLN A 51 -16.96 24.47 6.84
CA GLN A 51 -17.43 23.59 7.92
C GLN A 51 -18.20 22.38 7.38
N GLU A 52 -19.01 22.58 6.35
CA GLU A 52 -19.69 21.50 5.64
C GLU A 52 -18.69 20.56 4.95
N ALA A 53 -17.65 21.07 4.30
CA ALA A 53 -16.64 20.24 3.65
C ALA A 53 -15.89 19.34 4.65
N PHE A 54 -15.58 19.86 5.85
CA PHE A 54 -15.01 19.06 6.94
C PHE A 54 -15.98 17.98 7.42
N SER A 55 -17.26 18.32 7.55
CA SER A 55 -18.30 17.39 8.02
C SER A 55 -18.57 16.28 6.99
N MET A 56 -18.71 16.65 5.73
CA MET A 56 -18.84 15.76 4.58
C MET A 56 -17.62 14.86 4.43
N GLY A 57 -16.40 15.41 4.50
CA GLY A 57 -15.17 14.63 4.40
C GLY A 57 -15.02 13.61 5.54
N THR A 58 -15.49 13.96 6.74
CA THR A 58 -15.55 13.05 7.89
C THR A 58 -16.56 11.92 7.66
N ALA A 59 -17.75 12.24 7.17
CA ALA A 59 -18.75 11.23 6.82
C ALA A 59 -18.19 10.26 5.76
N LEU A 60 -17.63 10.78 4.66
CA LEU A 60 -17.02 9.95 3.61
C LEU A 60 -15.87 9.09 4.13
N ALA A 61 -14.99 9.64 4.96
CA ALA A 61 -13.89 8.88 5.58
C ALA A 61 -14.43 7.66 6.36
N VAL A 62 -15.45 7.85 7.20
CA VAL A 62 -16.05 6.73 7.94
C VAL A 62 -16.62 5.68 6.98
N PHE A 63 -17.45 6.09 6.02
CA PHE A 63 -18.12 5.15 5.12
C PHE A 63 -17.12 4.37 4.28
N PHE A 64 -16.15 5.05 3.67
CA PHE A 64 -15.14 4.38 2.87
C PHE A 64 -14.30 3.44 3.72
N THR A 65 -13.80 3.88 4.88
CA THR A 65 -12.95 3.02 5.72
C THR A 65 -13.73 1.79 6.22
N VAL A 66 -14.98 1.94 6.66
CA VAL A 66 -15.81 0.80 7.09
C VAL A 66 -16.08 -0.16 5.95
N LEU A 67 -16.45 0.33 4.76
CA LEU A 67 -16.71 -0.52 3.61
C LEU A 67 -15.44 -1.23 3.11
N ILE A 68 -14.31 -0.51 3.04
CA ILE A 68 -13.02 -1.10 2.69
C ILE A 68 -12.64 -2.18 3.71
N ALA A 69 -12.80 -1.93 5.02
CA ALA A 69 -12.55 -2.92 6.06
C ALA A 69 -13.41 -4.17 5.87
N LEU A 70 -14.71 -4.02 5.62
CA LEU A 70 -15.61 -5.16 5.41
C LEU A 70 -15.26 -5.97 4.15
N ILE A 71 -15.05 -5.29 3.01
CA ILE A 71 -14.71 -5.94 1.74
C ILE A 71 -13.36 -6.67 1.86
N SER A 72 -12.36 -6.02 2.47
CA SER A 72 -11.03 -6.59 2.65
C SER A 72 -10.99 -7.75 3.65
N LEU A 73 -11.79 -7.71 4.72
CA LEU A 73 -11.97 -8.83 5.66
C LEU A 73 -12.58 -10.05 4.96
N VAL A 74 -13.61 -9.85 4.13
CA VAL A 74 -14.21 -10.94 3.33
C VAL A 74 -13.20 -11.51 2.35
N TRP A 75 -12.52 -10.65 1.58
CA TRP A 75 -11.52 -11.08 0.59
C TRP A 75 -10.34 -11.83 1.22
N SER A 76 -9.79 -11.30 2.31
CA SER A 76 -8.67 -11.92 3.03
C SER A 76 -9.11 -13.20 3.75
N GLY A 77 -10.31 -13.23 4.33
CA GLY A 77 -10.90 -14.42 4.93
C GLY A 77 -11.03 -15.58 3.93
N MET A 78 -11.39 -15.29 2.68
CA MET A 78 -11.47 -16.28 1.60
C MET A 78 -10.09 -16.78 1.11
N ASN A 79 -9.04 -15.95 1.17
CA ASN A 79 -7.72 -16.23 0.57
C ASN A 79 -6.61 -16.64 1.56
N GLY A 80 -6.54 -16.01 2.73
CA GLY A 80 -5.59 -16.29 3.82
C GLY A 80 -6.17 -17.16 4.93
N GLY A 81 -7.51 -17.25 5.00
CA GLY A 81 -8.22 -17.88 6.09
C GLY A 81 -8.29 -16.97 7.31
N ILE A 82 -9.42 -17.04 8.02
CA ILE A 82 -9.73 -16.21 9.21
C ILE A 82 -8.62 -16.26 10.28
N ARG A 83 -7.92 -17.40 10.41
CA ARG A 83 -6.81 -17.54 11.35
C ARG A 83 -5.65 -16.57 11.09
N GLU A 84 -5.35 -16.26 9.83
CA GLU A 84 -4.25 -15.37 9.49
C GLU A 84 -4.59 -13.91 9.81
N LEU A 85 -5.86 -13.52 9.66
CA LEU A 85 -6.36 -12.22 10.11
C LEU A 85 -6.16 -12.05 11.62
N PHE A 86 -6.52 -13.06 12.42
CA PHE A 86 -6.31 -13.02 13.88
C PHE A 86 -4.83 -12.95 14.26
N ARG A 87 -3.96 -13.71 13.58
CA ARG A 87 -2.51 -13.65 13.82
C ARG A 87 -1.93 -12.27 13.51
N ALA A 88 -2.40 -11.62 12.45
CA ALA A 88 -1.97 -10.28 12.08
C ALA A 88 -2.48 -9.22 13.08
N ALA A 89 -3.76 -9.29 13.48
CA ALA A 89 -4.37 -8.38 14.44
C ALA A 89 -3.80 -8.48 15.86
N PHE A 90 -3.27 -9.65 16.23
CA PHE A 90 -2.65 -9.88 17.54
C PHE A 90 -1.18 -10.30 17.40
N ALA A 91 -0.51 -9.76 16.38
CA ALA A 91 0.91 -9.98 16.15
C ALA A 91 1.77 -9.30 17.25
N SER A 92 3.08 -9.19 17.01
CA SER A 92 3.98 -8.49 17.91
C SER A 92 3.52 -7.05 18.19
N LYS A 93 3.89 -6.50 19.36
CA LYS A 93 3.61 -5.10 19.72
C LYS A 93 4.08 -4.13 18.62
N LYS A 94 5.22 -4.43 17.98
CA LYS A 94 5.77 -3.62 16.90
C LYS A 94 4.88 -3.66 15.66
N VAL A 95 4.40 -4.84 15.23
CA VAL A 95 3.47 -4.96 14.10
C VAL A 95 2.17 -4.21 14.37
N VAL A 96 1.58 -4.38 15.55
CA VAL A 96 0.34 -3.69 15.92
C VAL A 96 0.54 -2.17 15.95
N LEU A 97 1.65 -1.68 16.49
CA LEU A 97 1.96 -0.25 16.49
C LEU A 97 2.13 0.30 15.06
N CYS A 98 2.78 -0.44 14.17
CA CYS A 98 2.88 -0.07 12.76
C CYS A 98 1.49 -0.03 12.08
N LEU A 99 0.64 -1.04 12.28
CA LEU A 99 -0.72 -1.07 11.74
C LEU A 99 -1.58 0.10 12.25
N LEU A 100 -1.46 0.45 13.54
CA LEU A 100 -2.13 1.61 14.12
C LEU A 100 -1.57 2.93 13.57
N THR A 101 -0.26 3.00 13.33
CA THR A 101 0.35 4.18 12.71
C THR A 101 -0.23 4.39 11.33
N GLU A 102 -0.31 3.35 10.49
CA GLU A 102 -0.95 3.43 9.17
C GLU A 102 -2.42 3.81 9.24
N ALA A 103 -3.17 3.22 10.17
CA ALA A 103 -4.58 3.55 10.37
C ALA A 103 -4.76 5.04 10.66
N VAL A 104 -3.91 5.63 11.52
CA VAL A 104 -3.99 7.05 11.86
C VAL A 104 -3.51 7.95 10.72
N VAL A 105 -2.30 7.72 10.19
CA VAL A 105 -1.70 8.63 9.20
C VAL A 105 -2.36 8.48 7.82
N GLY A 106 -2.68 7.25 7.43
CA GLY A 106 -3.39 6.95 6.19
C GLY A 106 -4.85 7.36 6.25
N GLY A 107 -5.52 7.16 7.38
CA GLY A 107 -6.88 7.64 7.62
C GLY A 107 -6.97 9.17 7.61
N ALA A 108 -6.01 9.86 8.24
CA ALA A 108 -5.93 11.32 8.20
C ALA A 108 -5.67 11.83 6.77
N ALA A 109 -4.81 11.16 6.00
CA ALA A 109 -4.57 11.51 4.61
C ALA A 109 -5.81 11.33 3.73
N ALA A 110 -6.51 10.20 3.86
CA ALA A 110 -7.75 9.95 3.13
C ALA A 110 -8.83 10.98 3.48
N TRP A 111 -9.01 11.27 4.78
CA TRP A 111 -9.91 12.31 5.24
C TRP A 111 -9.59 13.68 4.65
N ALA A 112 -8.31 14.10 4.71
CA ALA A 112 -7.86 15.37 4.14
C ALA A 112 -8.10 15.44 2.62
N THR A 113 -7.97 14.32 1.90
CA THR A 113 -8.31 14.21 0.48
C THR A 113 -9.80 14.46 0.25
N TYR A 114 -10.69 13.85 1.04
CA TYR A 114 -12.14 14.05 0.89
C TYR A 114 -12.55 15.48 1.20
N VAL A 115 -12.00 16.08 2.26
CA VAL A 115 -12.25 17.50 2.58
C VAL A 115 -11.75 18.40 1.45
N THR A 116 -10.55 18.16 0.93
CA THR A 116 -9.98 18.93 -0.19
C THR A 116 -10.81 18.80 -1.46
N ALA A 117 -11.30 17.60 -1.76
CA ALA A 117 -12.20 17.38 -2.89
C ALA A 117 -13.49 18.19 -2.77
N GLY A 118 -14.09 18.25 -1.58
CA GLY A 118 -15.29 19.06 -1.32
C GLY A 118 -15.04 20.57 -1.34
N LEU A 119 -13.85 21.03 -0.89
CA LEU A 119 -13.50 22.46 -0.88
C LEU A 119 -13.16 23.02 -2.25
N LEU A 120 -12.59 22.18 -3.11
CA LEU A 120 -12.04 22.58 -4.40
C LEU A 120 -12.58 21.66 -5.49
N ASN A 121 -11.91 20.54 -5.71
CA ASN A 121 -12.31 19.46 -6.61
C ASN A 121 -11.35 18.27 -6.40
N THR A 122 -11.71 17.13 -6.96
CA THR A 122 -10.91 15.90 -6.88
C THR A 122 -9.59 15.98 -7.63
N LEU A 123 -9.49 16.80 -8.68
CA LEU A 123 -8.22 17.02 -9.40
C LEU A 123 -7.17 17.67 -8.49
N PHE A 124 -7.56 18.68 -7.72
CA PHE A 124 -6.70 19.31 -6.73
C PHE A 124 -6.34 18.33 -5.62
N ALA A 125 -7.28 17.50 -5.19
CA ALA A 125 -7.05 16.49 -4.16
C ALA A 125 -6.02 15.41 -4.59
N VAL A 126 -5.97 15.03 -5.88
CA VAL A 126 -4.99 14.05 -6.38
C VAL A 126 -3.67 14.68 -6.79
N VAL A 127 -3.67 15.80 -7.52
CA VAL A 127 -2.42 16.42 -8.02
C VAL A 127 -1.73 17.25 -6.94
N GLY A 128 -2.48 17.82 -6.00
CA GLY A 128 -1.93 18.63 -4.91
C GLY A 128 -1.00 17.85 -3.96
N VAL A 129 -1.03 16.52 -3.99
CA VAL A 129 -0.34 15.68 -2.98
C VAL A 129 0.84 14.91 -3.54
N MET A 130 1.13 15.01 -4.85
CA MET A 130 2.08 14.14 -5.55
C MET A 130 3.57 14.36 -5.20
N PHE A 131 3.86 15.12 -4.16
CA PHE A 131 5.19 15.14 -3.55
C PHE A 131 5.42 13.94 -2.60
N TYR A 132 4.38 13.17 -2.25
CA TYR A 132 4.51 12.06 -1.29
C TYR A 132 5.53 10.96 -1.67
N PRO A 133 5.83 10.67 -2.95
CA PRO A 133 6.93 9.75 -3.26
C PRO A 133 8.29 10.27 -2.81
N LEU A 134 8.52 11.59 -2.83
CA LEU A 134 9.77 12.18 -2.31
C LEU A 134 9.94 11.86 -0.82
N LEU A 135 8.89 12.07 -0.03
CA LEU A 135 8.90 11.76 1.40
C LEU A 135 9.05 10.24 1.64
N GLY A 136 8.21 9.43 0.98
CA GLY A 136 8.24 7.99 1.13
C GLY A 136 9.57 7.36 0.74
N SER A 137 10.23 7.86 -0.30
CA SER A 137 11.58 7.48 -0.69
C SER A 137 12.63 7.83 0.37
N PHE A 138 12.55 9.02 0.97
CA PHE A 138 13.46 9.38 2.05
C PHE A 138 13.30 8.46 3.27
N LEU A 139 12.04 8.21 3.66
CA LEU A 139 11.72 7.33 4.79
C LEU A 139 12.11 5.88 4.52
N SER A 140 11.83 5.33 3.33
CA SER A 140 12.18 3.95 3.02
C SER A 140 13.70 3.74 2.91
N ARG A 141 14.44 4.72 2.41
CA ARG A 141 15.91 4.70 2.46
C ARG A 141 16.43 4.72 3.89
N LYS A 142 15.84 5.54 4.76
CA LYS A 142 16.29 5.71 6.15
C LYS A 142 15.90 4.55 7.07
N TRP A 143 14.67 4.04 6.97
CA TRP A 143 14.11 3.04 7.89
C TRP A 143 14.27 1.61 7.42
N LEU A 144 14.27 1.40 6.10
CA LEU A 144 14.25 0.07 5.47
C LEU A 144 15.50 -0.21 4.62
N HIS A 145 16.45 0.71 4.57
CA HIS A 145 17.68 0.58 3.79
C HIS A 145 17.41 0.25 2.31
N GLU A 146 16.37 0.88 1.74
CA GLU A 146 16.04 0.76 0.32
C GLU A 146 17.12 1.40 -0.56
N LYS A 147 17.55 0.67 -1.59
CA LYS A 147 18.52 1.12 -2.59
C LYS A 147 17.82 1.99 -3.61
N ILE A 148 18.00 3.31 -3.47
CA ILE A 148 17.46 4.30 -4.41
C ILE A 148 18.59 4.79 -5.29
N SER A 149 18.51 4.48 -6.58
CA SER A 149 19.51 4.94 -7.54
C SER A 149 19.38 6.43 -7.84
N SER A 150 20.47 7.05 -8.28
CA SER A 150 20.47 8.45 -8.74
C SER A 150 19.45 8.68 -9.87
N ARG A 151 19.16 7.65 -10.68
CA ARG A 151 18.16 7.71 -11.74
C ARG A 151 16.74 7.81 -11.20
N SER A 152 16.43 7.09 -10.12
CA SER A 152 15.15 7.24 -9.41
C SER A 152 14.99 8.64 -8.83
N TRP A 153 16.05 9.23 -8.26
CA TRP A 153 16.02 10.62 -7.77
C TRP A 153 15.74 11.64 -8.87
N VAL A 154 16.30 11.46 -10.08
CA VAL A 154 15.98 12.31 -11.24
C VAL A 154 14.49 12.20 -11.60
N GLY A 155 13.94 10.98 -11.63
CA GLY A 155 12.50 10.79 -11.91
C GLY A 155 11.60 11.47 -10.88
N ILE A 156 11.93 11.36 -9.59
CA ILE A 156 11.24 12.07 -8.50
C ILE A 156 11.35 13.59 -8.71
N GLY A 157 12.52 14.10 -9.09
CA GLY A 157 12.72 15.52 -9.39
C GLY A 157 11.82 16.04 -10.53
N ILE A 158 11.61 15.24 -11.57
CA ILE A 158 10.70 15.57 -12.68
C ILE A 158 9.24 15.63 -12.18
N ILE A 159 8.82 14.67 -11.33
CA ILE A 159 7.49 14.65 -10.70
C ILE A 159 7.28 15.90 -9.85
N MET A 160 8.28 16.30 -9.06
CA MET A 160 8.24 17.52 -8.26
C MET A 160 8.12 18.78 -9.13
N ALA A 161 8.76 18.82 -10.30
CA ALA A 161 8.59 19.93 -11.25
C ALA A 161 7.14 20.03 -11.76
N GLY A 162 6.52 18.89 -12.10
CA GLY A 162 5.10 18.84 -12.46
C GLY A 162 4.18 19.31 -11.34
N TRP A 163 4.45 18.90 -10.10
CA TRP A 163 3.72 19.36 -8.91
C TRP A 163 3.81 20.89 -8.73
N VAL A 164 4.99 21.49 -8.93
CA VAL A 164 5.15 22.95 -8.90
C VAL A 164 4.35 23.64 -10.02
N ILE A 165 4.37 23.09 -11.25
CA ILE A 165 3.60 23.63 -12.38
C ILE A 165 2.09 23.62 -12.07
N PHE A 166 1.58 22.57 -11.42
CA PHE A 166 0.19 22.48 -11.01
C PHE A 166 -0.20 23.63 -10.05
N TYR A 167 0.58 23.86 -9.00
CA TYR A 167 0.32 24.95 -8.05
C TYR A 167 0.44 26.34 -8.69
N LEU A 168 1.31 26.53 -9.68
CA LEU A 168 1.37 27.77 -10.46
C LEU A 168 0.07 27.99 -11.25
N GLY A 169 -0.50 26.94 -11.84
CA GLY A 169 -1.80 27.02 -12.52
C GLY A 169 -2.96 27.32 -11.59
N ALA A 170 -3.01 26.66 -10.43
CA ALA A 170 -4.00 26.95 -9.40
C ALA A 170 -3.92 28.41 -8.93
N PHE A 171 -2.71 28.95 -8.78
CA PHE A 171 -2.47 30.35 -8.43
C PHE A 171 -2.97 31.32 -9.52
N GLN A 172 -2.62 31.07 -10.79
CA GLN A 172 -3.00 31.94 -11.90
C GLN A 172 -4.52 32.02 -12.11
N ASN A 173 -5.24 30.91 -11.91
CA ASN A 173 -6.66 30.83 -12.22
C ASN A 173 -7.58 31.29 -11.07
N GLY A 174 -7.12 31.27 -9.81
CA GLY A 174 -7.99 31.49 -8.66
C GLY A 174 -7.44 32.39 -7.53
N GLY A 175 -6.15 32.74 -7.54
CA GLY A 175 -5.51 33.46 -6.43
C GLY A 175 -5.51 32.68 -5.10
N TRP A 176 -4.97 33.27 -4.02
CA TRP A 176 -4.98 32.64 -2.69
C TRP A 176 -6.31 32.88 -1.97
N THR A 177 -7.35 32.16 -2.37
CA THR A 177 -8.61 32.13 -1.60
C THR A 177 -8.44 31.29 -0.32
N ARG A 178 -9.35 31.48 0.64
CA ARG A 178 -9.39 30.66 1.87
C ARG A 178 -9.51 29.16 1.56
N ASN A 179 -10.30 28.80 0.54
CA ASN A 179 -10.48 27.39 0.15
C ASN A 179 -9.19 26.81 -0.44
N ILE A 180 -8.51 27.56 -1.33
CA ILE A 180 -7.23 27.11 -1.92
C ILE A 180 -6.17 26.95 -0.83
N LEU A 181 -6.06 27.90 0.10
CA LEU A 181 -5.11 27.80 1.21
C LEU A 181 -5.40 26.58 2.11
N THR A 182 -6.67 26.40 2.50
CA THR A 182 -7.08 25.27 3.35
C THR A 182 -6.86 23.93 2.65
N GLY A 183 -7.28 23.82 1.39
CA GLY A 183 -7.06 22.63 0.57
C GLY A 183 -5.57 22.34 0.33
N SER A 184 -4.72 23.37 0.21
CA SER A 184 -3.27 23.20 0.09
C SER A 184 -2.65 22.64 1.36
N ILE A 185 -3.04 23.15 2.54
CA ILE A 185 -2.57 22.64 3.83
C ILE A 185 -2.99 21.18 4.02
N LEU A 186 -4.25 20.86 3.69
CA LEU A 186 -4.76 19.49 3.74
C LEU A 186 -4.06 18.59 2.72
N GLY A 187 -3.73 19.10 1.53
CA GLY A 187 -2.94 18.36 0.54
C GLY A 187 -1.52 18.03 1.04
N VAL A 188 -0.87 18.94 1.76
CA VAL A 188 0.40 18.66 2.44
C VAL A 188 0.23 17.58 3.50
N LEU A 189 -0.84 17.63 4.30
CA LEU A 189 -1.17 16.59 5.28
C LEU A 189 -1.37 15.22 4.60
N THR A 190 -2.11 15.17 3.49
CA THR A 190 -2.30 13.95 2.70
C THR A 190 -0.98 13.39 2.21
N GLY A 191 -0.13 14.24 1.61
CA GLY A 191 1.16 13.79 1.10
C GLY A 191 2.10 13.28 2.19
N ILE A 192 2.06 13.90 3.38
CA ILE A 192 2.79 13.39 4.55
C ILE A 192 2.27 12.02 4.98
N GLY A 193 0.95 11.88 5.10
CA GLY A 193 0.33 10.65 5.56
C GLY A 193 0.61 9.47 4.64
N TRP A 194 0.41 9.60 3.32
CA TRP A 194 0.72 8.54 2.36
C TRP A 194 2.22 8.25 2.22
N GLY A 195 3.09 9.26 2.37
CA GLY A 195 4.53 9.05 2.39
C GLY A 195 4.98 8.20 3.59
N ILE A 196 4.43 8.47 4.78
CA ILE A 196 4.69 7.67 5.99
C ILE A 196 4.07 6.28 5.85
N GLU A 197 2.81 6.21 5.41
CA GLU A 197 2.09 4.95 5.21
C GLU A 197 2.85 4.04 4.26
N GLY A 198 3.33 4.53 3.11
CA GLY A 198 4.10 3.72 2.17
C GLY A 198 5.35 3.08 2.80
N ALA A 199 6.07 3.82 3.63
CA ALA A 199 7.25 3.31 4.34
C ALA A 199 6.88 2.27 5.41
N VAL A 200 5.82 2.50 6.18
CA VAL A 200 5.34 1.55 7.20
C VAL A 200 4.74 0.29 6.55
N ALA A 201 4.06 0.43 5.41
CA ALA A 201 3.44 -0.68 4.69
C ALA A 201 4.49 -1.64 4.17
N SER A 202 5.60 -1.10 3.71
CA SER A 202 6.73 -1.91 3.28
C SER A 202 7.41 -2.63 4.45
N TYR A 203 7.40 -2.07 5.67
CA TYR A 203 7.80 -2.82 6.86
C TYR A 203 6.81 -3.96 7.16
N LEU A 204 5.51 -3.67 7.15
CA LEU A 204 4.46 -4.64 7.49
C LEU A 204 4.37 -5.78 6.48
N THR A 205 4.56 -5.50 5.20
CA THR A 205 4.53 -6.53 4.16
C THR A 205 5.73 -7.48 4.18
N ASP A 206 6.78 -7.18 4.95
CA ASP A 206 7.85 -8.14 5.25
C ASP A 206 7.40 -9.26 6.19
N VAL A 207 6.42 -8.97 7.05
CA VAL A 207 5.97 -9.85 8.14
C VAL A 207 4.54 -10.35 7.96
N LEU A 208 3.71 -9.61 7.21
CA LEU A 208 2.33 -9.93 6.90
C LEU A 208 2.14 -10.22 5.41
N GLU A 209 1.10 -11.00 5.12
CA GLU A 209 0.51 -11.01 3.79
C GLU A 209 -0.16 -9.66 3.48
N THR A 210 0.01 -9.16 2.25
CA THR A 210 -0.52 -7.88 1.80
C THR A 210 -2.01 -7.72 2.09
N GLU A 211 -2.85 -8.64 1.64
CA GLU A 211 -4.30 -8.57 1.78
C GLU A 211 -4.74 -8.61 3.25
N THR A 212 -4.05 -9.43 4.06
CA THR A 212 -4.28 -9.55 5.51
C THR A 212 -3.88 -8.27 6.23
N GLY A 213 -2.72 -7.68 5.89
CA GLY A 213 -2.25 -6.42 6.46
C GLY A 213 -3.22 -5.28 6.18
N VAL A 214 -3.66 -5.13 4.93
CA VAL A 214 -4.66 -4.12 4.53
C VAL A 214 -5.96 -4.33 5.31
N ALA A 215 -6.50 -5.55 5.39
CA ALA A 215 -7.74 -5.82 6.10
C ALA A 215 -7.67 -5.46 7.58
N VAL A 216 -6.58 -5.82 8.26
CA VAL A 216 -6.39 -5.49 9.68
C VAL A 216 -6.17 -3.99 9.88
N ARG A 217 -5.37 -3.33 9.04
CA ARG A 217 -5.14 -1.88 9.09
C ARG A 217 -6.44 -1.10 8.96
N PHE A 218 -7.27 -1.41 7.95
CA PHE A 218 -8.56 -0.75 7.77
C PHE A 218 -9.56 -1.09 8.88
N SER A 219 -9.46 -2.28 9.48
CA SER A 219 -10.26 -2.63 10.66
C SER A 219 -9.92 -1.74 11.86
N TYR A 220 -8.64 -1.48 12.12
CA TYR A 220 -8.25 -0.54 13.18
C TYR A 220 -8.72 0.88 12.87
N GLU A 221 -8.53 1.34 11.64
CA GLU A 221 -8.99 2.66 11.23
C GLU A 221 -10.51 2.81 11.37
N ALA A 222 -11.28 1.80 10.95
CA ALA A 222 -12.73 1.79 11.10
C ALA A 222 -13.15 1.90 12.57
N VAL A 223 -12.47 1.19 13.48
CA VAL A 223 -12.70 1.31 14.92
C VAL A 223 -12.43 2.73 15.41
N LEU A 224 -11.31 3.35 14.99
CA LEU A 224 -10.98 4.73 15.36
C LEU A 224 -12.05 5.73 14.88
N TRP A 225 -12.52 5.60 13.64
CA TRP A 225 -13.60 6.44 13.11
C TRP A 225 -14.93 6.22 13.82
N ILE A 226 -15.30 4.98 14.13
CA ILE A 226 -16.53 4.66 14.88
C ILE A 226 -16.47 5.25 16.29
N LEU A 227 -15.33 5.15 16.96
CA LEU A 227 -15.13 5.77 18.27
C LEU A 227 -15.23 7.30 18.19
N LEU A 228 -14.65 7.92 17.16
CA LEU A 228 -14.79 9.36 16.93
C LEU A 228 -16.27 9.75 16.73
N LEU A 229 -17.02 9.01 15.92
CA LEU A 229 -18.45 9.26 15.72
C LEU A 229 -19.26 9.06 17.01
N ALA A 230 -18.93 8.06 17.83
CA ALA A 230 -19.60 7.85 19.11
C ALA A 230 -19.38 9.04 20.06
N VAL A 231 -18.15 9.57 20.12
CA VAL A 231 -17.86 10.79 20.90
C VAL A 231 -18.59 12.00 20.33
N LEU A 232 -18.58 12.19 19.01
CA LEU A 232 -19.31 13.28 18.36
C LEU A 232 -20.81 13.20 18.63
N ALA A 233 -21.41 12.02 18.65
CA ALA A 233 -22.84 11.84 18.89
C ALA A 233 -23.25 12.29 20.31
N VAL A 234 -22.34 12.17 21.27
CA VAL A 234 -22.59 12.59 22.66
C VAL A 234 -22.28 14.09 22.86
N VAL A 235 -21.17 14.57 22.30
CA VAL A 235 -20.68 15.94 22.57
C VAL A 235 -21.30 16.98 21.65
N ARG A 236 -21.58 16.62 20.39
CA ARG A 236 -22.17 17.47 19.34
C ARG A 236 -23.15 16.68 18.45
N PRO A 237 -24.28 16.22 19.00
CA PRO A 237 -25.30 15.50 18.22
C PRO A 237 -25.81 16.29 17.01
N GLU A 238 -25.76 17.63 17.06
CA GLU A 238 -26.11 18.55 15.99
C GLU A 238 -25.05 18.69 14.89
N SER A 239 -23.96 17.91 14.95
CA SER A 239 -22.91 17.92 13.95
C SER A 239 -23.45 17.53 12.57
N LEU A 240 -23.15 18.35 11.55
CA LEU A 240 -23.51 18.11 10.16
C LEU A 240 -22.94 16.79 9.60
N VAL A 241 -21.97 16.16 10.28
CA VAL A 241 -21.47 14.83 9.94
C VAL A 241 -22.61 13.81 9.90
N PHE A 242 -23.54 13.88 10.85
CA PHE A 242 -24.70 12.98 10.90
C PHE A 242 -25.71 13.26 9.78
N ASP A 243 -25.85 14.52 9.37
CA ASP A 243 -26.68 14.89 8.24
C ASP A 243 -26.12 14.34 6.92
N TYR A 244 -24.82 14.52 6.66
CA TYR A 244 -24.16 13.95 5.48
C TYR A 244 -24.20 12.41 5.50
N ALA A 245 -23.96 11.78 6.65
CA ALA A 245 -24.12 10.33 6.79
C ALA A 245 -25.55 9.87 6.47
N GLY A 246 -26.56 10.60 6.96
CA GLY A 246 -27.97 10.35 6.66
C GLY A 246 -28.29 10.53 5.17
N GLN A 247 -27.72 11.54 4.51
CA GLN A 247 -27.91 11.79 3.08
C GLN A 247 -27.35 10.66 2.21
N ILE A 248 -26.21 10.08 2.57
CA ILE A 248 -25.64 8.91 1.86
C ILE A 248 -26.61 7.73 1.93
N PHE A 249 -27.21 7.46 3.09
CA PHE A 249 -28.18 6.35 3.24
C PHE A 249 -29.53 6.61 2.57
N ARG A 250 -30.02 7.86 2.58
CA ARG A 250 -31.33 8.22 2.01
C ARG A 250 -31.33 8.19 0.48
N GLN A 251 -30.16 8.27 -0.17
CA GLN A 251 -30.02 8.30 -1.61
C GLN A 251 -29.39 6.98 -2.11
N PRO A 252 -30.17 6.04 -2.66
CA PRO A 252 -29.64 4.75 -3.12
C PRO A 252 -28.50 4.86 -4.13
N GLY A 253 -28.57 5.86 -5.03
CA GLY A 253 -27.51 6.12 -6.00
C GLY A 253 -26.20 6.60 -5.35
N ALA A 254 -26.28 7.43 -4.30
CA ALA A 254 -25.11 7.91 -3.58
C ALA A 254 -24.45 6.75 -2.81
N PHE A 255 -25.24 5.92 -2.12
CA PHE A 255 -24.73 4.74 -1.43
C PHE A 255 -24.08 3.74 -2.41
N ALA A 256 -24.71 3.48 -3.55
CA ALA A 256 -24.16 2.61 -4.58
C ALA A 256 -22.82 3.13 -5.13
N MET A 257 -22.71 4.45 -5.35
CA MET A 257 -21.47 5.09 -5.77
C MET A 257 -20.38 4.97 -4.69
N VAL A 258 -20.72 5.26 -3.43
CA VAL A 258 -19.81 5.12 -2.29
C VAL A 258 -19.31 3.67 -2.16
N PHE A 259 -20.20 2.68 -2.32
CA PHE A 259 -19.83 1.28 -2.31
C PHE A 259 -18.90 0.91 -3.47
N LEU A 260 -19.18 1.38 -4.68
CA LEU A 260 -18.33 1.14 -5.85
C LEU A 260 -16.93 1.74 -5.66
N ILE A 261 -16.85 2.97 -5.15
CA ILE A 261 -15.58 3.62 -4.83
C ILE A 261 -14.84 2.81 -3.75
N ALA A 262 -15.50 2.39 -2.67
CA ALA A 262 -14.88 1.57 -1.63
C ALA A 262 -14.34 0.23 -2.16
N LEU A 263 -15.07 -0.41 -3.08
CA LEU A 263 -14.63 -1.63 -3.75
C LEU A 263 -13.36 -1.39 -4.56
N CYS A 264 -13.36 -0.35 -5.40
CA CYS A 264 -12.19 0.05 -6.17
C CYS A 264 -11.00 0.42 -5.29
N LEU A 265 -11.22 1.17 -4.21
CA LEU A 265 -10.19 1.52 -3.22
C LEU A 265 -9.62 0.27 -2.55
N THR A 266 -10.44 -0.73 -2.25
CA THR A 266 -9.95 -1.99 -1.65
C THR A 266 -8.91 -2.68 -2.57
N PHE A 267 -9.22 -2.82 -3.86
CA PHE A 267 -8.30 -3.43 -4.82
C PHE A 267 -7.13 -2.52 -5.19
N ASN A 268 -7.32 -1.21 -5.10
CA ASN A 268 -6.24 -0.22 -5.19
C ASN A 268 -5.22 -0.47 -4.06
N TYR A 269 -5.62 -0.52 -2.79
CA TYR A 269 -4.72 -0.74 -1.66
C TYR A 269 -4.02 -2.11 -1.71
N PHE A 270 -4.71 -3.17 -2.13
CA PHE A 270 -4.07 -4.47 -2.36
C PHE A 270 -2.97 -4.39 -3.42
N SER A 271 -3.24 -3.68 -4.52
CA SER A 271 -2.27 -3.50 -5.59
C SER A 271 -1.11 -2.59 -5.16
N TRP A 272 -1.39 -1.53 -4.41
CA TRP A 272 -0.40 -0.58 -3.91
C TRP A 272 0.60 -1.25 -2.97
N TYR A 273 0.11 -1.98 -1.96
CA TYR A 273 0.98 -2.66 -1.01
C TYR A 273 1.72 -3.84 -1.65
N ARG A 274 1.12 -4.51 -2.66
CA ARG A 274 1.79 -5.56 -3.44
C ARG A 274 2.88 -4.98 -4.34
N ALA A 275 2.73 -3.75 -4.83
CA ALA A 275 3.81 -3.08 -5.55
C ALA A 275 5.03 -2.87 -4.63
N PHE A 276 4.82 -2.50 -3.37
CA PHE A 276 5.93 -2.31 -2.42
C PHE A 276 6.72 -3.60 -2.18
N THR A 277 6.06 -4.76 -2.04
CA THR A 277 6.77 -6.04 -1.85
C THR A 277 7.61 -6.44 -3.05
N LEU A 278 7.22 -6.01 -4.26
CA LEU A 278 7.84 -6.43 -5.51
C LEU A 278 8.81 -5.41 -6.09
N LEU A 279 8.68 -4.12 -5.79
CA LEU A 279 9.52 -3.06 -6.38
C LEU A 279 10.27 -2.21 -5.35
N GLY A 280 9.85 -2.23 -4.09
CA GLY A 280 10.21 -1.22 -3.10
C GLY A 280 9.23 -0.05 -3.07
N VAL A 281 9.30 0.74 -2.01
CA VAL A 281 8.37 1.86 -1.75
C VAL A 281 8.54 2.93 -2.80
N THR A 282 9.78 3.30 -3.12
CA THR A 282 10.08 4.41 -4.03
C THR A 282 9.40 4.22 -5.38
N LYS A 283 9.63 3.07 -6.00
CA LYS A 283 9.08 2.75 -7.31
C LYS A 283 7.56 2.56 -7.23
N GLY A 284 7.06 1.92 -6.17
CA GLY A 284 5.62 1.75 -5.95
C GLY A 284 4.87 3.07 -5.86
N LEU A 285 5.32 4.01 -5.02
CA LEU A 285 4.70 5.34 -4.87
C LEU A 285 4.76 6.12 -6.18
N VAL A 286 5.93 6.19 -6.83
CA VAL A 286 6.08 6.94 -8.09
C VAL A 286 5.19 6.39 -9.19
N ILE A 287 5.11 5.08 -9.40
CA ILE A 287 4.29 4.55 -10.49
C ILE A 287 2.79 4.74 -10.19
N SER A 288 2.38 4.64 -8.91
CA SER A 288 1.00 4.89 -8.49
C SER A 288 0.58 6.37 -8.61
N ASP A 289 1.52 7.31 -8.72
CA ASP A 289 1.24 8.71 -9.07
C ASP A 289 0.71 8.93 -10.48
N ALA A 290 0.75 7.91 -11.35
CA ALA A 290 0.04 7.99 -12.62
C ALA A 290 -1.48 8.19 -12.42
N SER A 291 -2.00 7.99 -11.21
CA SER A 291 -3.38 8.30 -10.83
C SER A 291 -3.82 9.72 -11.19
N GLY A 292 -2.97 10.74 -11.00
CA GLY A 292 -3.33 12.13 -11.35
C GLY A 292 -3.57 12.32 -12.85
N PHE A 293 -2.68 11.75 -13.68
CA PHE A 293 -2.87 11.75 -15.14
C PHE A 293 -4.11 10.97 -15.56
N ILE A 294 -4.37 9.83 -14.91
CA ILE A 294 -5.56 9.02 -15.19
C ILE A 294 -6.83 9.76 -14.77
N THR A 295 -6.83 10.49 -13.66
CA THR A 295 -7.95 11.35 -13.25
C THR A 295 -8.26 12.39 -14.34
N ILE A 296 -7.26 13.11 -14.85
CA ILE A 296 -7.44 14.05 -15.96
C ILE A 296 -8.02 13.36 -17.19
N GLY A 297 -7.40 12.26 -17.63
CA GLY A 297 -7.84 11.53 -18.83
C GLY A 297 -9.25 10.97 -18.69
N ALA A 298 -9.59 10.40 -17.53
CA ALA A 298 -10.92 9.88 -17.23
C ALA A 298 -11.96 11.00 -17.16
N GLY A 299 -11.63 12.13 -16.54
CA GLY A 299 -12.51 13.29 -16.47
C GLY A 299 -12.85 13.87 -17.84
N MET A 300 -11.86 13.97 -18.73
CA MET A 300 -12.08 14.40 -20.13
C MET A 300 -12.89 13.37 -20.92
N LEU A 301 -12.56 12.07 -20.79
CA LEU A 301 -13.25 10.99 -21.50
C LEU A 301 -14.73 10.87 -21.10
N LEU A 302 -15.02 11.03 -19.81
CA LEU A 302 -16.37 10.96 -19.25
C LEU A 302 -17.11 12.31 -19.32
N ALA A 303 -16.47 13.35 -19.87
CA ALA A 303 -16.98 14.72 -19.91
C ALA A 303 -17.42 15.27 -18.52
N VAL A 304 -16.78 14.81 -17.45
CA VAL A 304 -17.07 15.25 -16.08
C VAL A 304 -16.28 16.50 -15.71
N SER A 305 -15.06 16.64 -16.22
CA SER A 305 -14.20 17.81 -15.97
C SER A 305 -13.35 18.18 -17.18
N MET A 306 -13.20 19.47 -17.44
CA MET A 306 -12.29 20.01 -18.46
C MET A 306 -11.13 20.74 -17.76
N PRO A 307 -9.96 20.10 -17.62
CA PRO A 307 -8.83 20.69 -16.90
C PRO A 307 -8.20 21.86 -17.66
N ALA A 308 -7.54 22.76 -16.92
CA ALA A 308 -6.80 23.84 -17.54
C ALA A 308 -5.54 23.31 -18.24
N TRP A 309 -4.99 24.08 -19.19
CA TRP A 309 -3.80 23.67 -19.94
C TRP A 309 -2.59 23.45 -19.03
N LEU A 310 -2.47 24.18 -17.91
CA LEU A 310 -1.41 23.98 -16.91
C LEU A 310 -1.56 22.67 -16.14
N ASP A 311 -2.78 22.21 -15.88
CA ASP A 311 -3.03 20.93 -15.21
C ASP A 311 -2.63 19.76 -16.13
N ILE A 312 -2.91 19.91 -17.43
CA ILE A 312 -2.49 18.96 -18.47
C ILE A 312 -0.96 18.95 -18.57
N LEU A 313 -0.33 20.13 -18.66
CA LEU A 313 1.12 20.24 -18.72
C LEU A 313 1.80 19.62 -17.50
N ALA A 314 1.32 19.95 -16.29
CA ALA A 314 1.78 19.36 -15.04
C ALA A 314 1.73 17.83 -15.12
N SER A 315 0.57 17.27 -15.46
CA SER A 315 0.38 15.81 -15.54
C SER A 315 1.27 15.13 -16.58
N VAL A 316 1.51 15.77 -17.73
CA VAL A 316 2.45 15.27 -18.76
C VAL A 316 3.88 15.22 -18.22
N VAL A 317 4.34 16.28 -17.54
CA VAL A 317 5.66 16.32 -16.92
C VAL A 317 5.80 15.22 -15.87
N MET A 318 4.77 15.01 -15.05
CA MET A 318 4.77 13.95 -14.03
C MET A 318 4.87 12.55 -14.64
N ILE A 319 4.11 12.26 -15.69
CA ILE A 319 4.19 11.00 -16.43
C ILE A 319 5.59 10.79 -17.03
N ALA A 320 6.25 11.84 -17.52
CA ALA A 320 7.62 11.74 -18.00
C ALA A 320 8.58 11.27 -16.89
N GLY A 321 8.40 11.74 -15.66
CA GLY A 321 9.14 11.26 -14.48
C GLY A 321 8.87 9.79 -14.16
N ILE A 322 7.62 9.33 -14.26
CA ILE A 322 7.25 7.92 -14.05
C ILE A 322 7.88 7.02 -15.12
N LEU A 323 7.78 7.42 -16.40
CA LEU A 323 8.39 6.70 -17.52
C LEU A 323 9.91 6.62 -17.37
N TRP A 324 10.55 7.69 -16.91
CA TRP A 324 11.97 7.70 -16.61
C TRP A 324 12.34 6.61 -15.59
N ILE A 325 11.65 6.56 -14.44
CA ILE A 325 11.91 5.51 -13.43
C ILE A 325 11.66 4.11 -13.99
N TYR A 326 10.62 3.91 -14.79
CA TYR A 326 10.33 2.62 -15.38
C TYR A 326 11.44 2.13 -16.31
N LEU A 327 11.86 2.97 -17.26
CA LEU A 327 12.85 2.63 -18.28
C LEU A 327 14.19 2.20 -17.65
N PHE A 328 14.61 2.90 -16.60
CA PHE A 328 15.86 2.59 -15.90
C PHE A 328 15.71 1.56 -14.78
N GLY A 329 14.51 1.39 -14.23
CA GLY A 329 14.28 0.48 -13.10
C GLY A 329 14.36 -1.00 -13.46
N ILE A 330 14.13 -1.39 -14.73
CA ILE A 330 14.32 -2.78 -15.20
C ILE A 330 15.78 -3.23 -15.07
N GLN A 331 16.73 -2.30 -15.22
CA GLN A 331 18.17 -2.58 -15.06
C GLN A 331 18.55 -2.88 -13.60
N GLU A 332 17.65 -2.56 -12.66
CA GLU A 332 17.83 -2.71 -11.21
C GLU A 332 16.92 -3.80 -10.63
N ALA A 333 16.46 -4.77 -11.43
CA ALA A 333 15.49 -5.79 -11.03
C ALA A 333 15.98 -6.81 -9.96
N GLY A 334 17.09 -6.54 -9.27
CA GLY A 334 17.56 -7.32 -8.12
C GLY A 334 16.82 -6.97 -6.82
N PRO A 335 17.31 -7.44 -5.65
CA PRO A 335 16.78 -7.03 -4.35
C PRO A 335 16.83 -5.50 -4.23
N TYR A 336 15.71 -4.91 -3.85
CA TYR A 336 15.60 -3.45 -3.74
C TYR A 336 16.08 -2.90 -2.40
N ARG A 337 16.38 -3.78 -1.43
CA ARG A 337 17.06 -3.43 -0.18
C ARG A 337 18.44 -4.10 -0.10
N GLU A 338 19.27 -3.62 0.81
CA GLU A 338 20.54 -4.27 1.12
C GLU A 338 20.33 -5.69 1.68
N ALA A 339 21.08 -6.64 1.13
CA ALA A 339 20.98 -8.06 1.45
C ALA A 339 22.37 -8.54 1.90
N THR A 340 22.76 -8.13 3.10
CA THR A 340 24.05 -8.51 3.71
C THR A 340 23.96 -9.95 4.18
N LEU A 341 24.86 -10.80 3.67
CA LEU A 341 24.95 -12.19 4.10
C LEU A 341 25.33 -12.26 5.58
N LEU A 342 24.82 -13.28 6.26
CA LEU A 342 25.19 -13.57 7.65
C LEU A 342 26.66 -13.98 7.69
N SER A 343 27.50 -13.17 8.33
CA SER A 343 28.88 -13.52 8.67
C SER A 343 28.97 -14.35 9.96
N ASP A 344 27.98 -14.21 10.84
CA ASP A 344 27.88 -14.90 12.13
C ASP A 344 26.55 -15.68 12.22
N PRO A 345 26.57 -17.02 12.24
CA PRO A 345 25.38 -17.86 12.38
C PRO A 345 24.61 -17.63 13.69
N SER A 346 25.27 -17.15 14.76
CA SER A 346 24.64 -16.97 16.07
C SER A 346 23.53 -15.89 16.07
N MET A 347 23.50 -15.02 15.05
CA MET A 347 22.39 -14.07 14.87
C MET A 347 21.04 -14.73 14.59
N ALA A 348 21.03 -15.99 14.12
CA ALA A 348 19.83 -16.78 13.97
C ALA A 348 19.50 -17.62 15.23
N ASP A 349 20.39 -17.65 16.23
CA ASP A 349 20.16 -18.39 17.47
C ASP A 349 18.99 -17.78 18.26
N GLY A 350 18.19 -18.65 18.85
CA GLY A 350 17.00 -18.25 19.61
C GLY A 350 15.75 -17.98 18.75
N ALA A 351 15.79 -18.24 17.43
CA ALA A 351 14.59 -18.26 16.61
C ALA A 351 13.60 -19.33 17.10
N VAL A 352 12.33 -18.95 17.31
CA VAL A 352 11.29 -19.86 17.79
C VAL A 352 10.15 -19.97 16.79
N LEU A 353 9.75 -21.19 16.45
CA LEU A 353 8.54 -21.43 15.65
C LEU A 353 7.28 -21.28 16.50
N ARG A 354 6.68 -20.08 16.51
CA ARG A 354 5.43 -19.79 17.23
C ARG A 354 4.23 -19.92 16.30
N THR A 355 3.23 -20.71 16.70
CA THR A 355 2.01 -20.94 15.91
C THR A 355 1.10 -19.71 15.78
N ARG A 356 1.24 -18.76 16.72
CA ARG A 356 0.57 -17.47 16.72
C ARG A 356 1.18 -16.44 15.77
N ASP A 357 2.41 -16.66 15.32
CA ASP A 357 3.09 -15.70 14.46
C ASP A 357 2.49 -15.75 13.03
N PRO A 358 2.38 -14.60 12.35
CA PRO A 358 2.06 -14.52 10.94
C PRO A 358 2.94 -15.42 10.06
N VAL A 359 2.42 -15.82 8.91
CA VAL A 359 3.04 -16.81 8.03
C VAL A 359 4.45 -16.42 7.58
N LYS A 360 4.72 -15.14 7.25
CA LYS A 360 6.06 -14.70 6.83
C LYS A 360 7.06 -14.69 7.97
N LEU A 361 6.63 -14.35 9.19
CA LEU A 361 7.49 -14.47 10.38
C LEU A 361 7.83 -15.93 10.68
N ARG A 362 6.87 -16.84 10.54
CA ARG A 362 7.14 -18.29 10.65
C ARG A 362 8.08 -18.79 9.56
N LEU A 363 8.01 -18.24 8.35
CA LEU A 363 8.95 -18.55 7.27
C LEU A 363 10.37 -18.13 7.64
N LEU A 364 10.55 -16.92 8.17
CA LEU A 364 11.85 -16.47 8.69
C LEU A 364 12.35 -17.39 9.80
N ALA A 365 11.52 -17.71 10.79
CA ALA A 365 11.90 -18.59 11.90
C ALA A 365 12.29 -20.00 11.42
N TYR A 366 11.53 -20.56 10.47
CA TYR A 366 11.83 -21.88 9.91
C TYR A 366 13.19 -21.92 9.22
N ILE A 367 13.51 -20.92 8.39
CA ILE A 367 14.80 -20.84 7.69
C ILE A 367 15.94 -20.55 8.68
N ALA A 368 15.69 -19.74 9.72
CA ALA A 368 16.67 -19.49 10.77
C ALA A 368 17.09 -20.78 11.50
N ILE A 369 16.11 -21.63 11.86
CA ILE A 369 16.35 -22.89 12.61
C ILE A 369 17.04 -23.95 11.74
N ASN A 370 16.61 -24.11 10.50
CA ASN A 370 17.06 -25.20 9.63
C ASN A 370 18.28 -24.82 8.76
N GLY A 371 18.73 -23.57 8.83
CA GLY A 371 19.79 -23.04 7.98
C GLY A 371 19.35 -22.87 6.52
N PRO A 372 20.28 -22.94 5.56
CA PRO A 372 19.93 -22.81 4.16
C PRO A 372 19.01 -23.93 3.70
N VAL A 373 17.77 -23.61 3.34
CA VAL A 373 16.73 -24.58 2.96
C VAL A 373 16.18 -24.28 1.58
N TRP A 374 15.76 -25.33 0.88
CA TRP A 374 15.17 -25.15 -0.44
C TRP A 374 13.74 -24.65 -0.36
N ASP A 375 13.35 -23.81 -1.32
CA ASP A 375 11.98 -23.29 -1.43
C ASP A 375 10.89 -24.39 -1.41
N TYR A 376 11.16 -25.54 -2.02
CA TYR A 376 10.25 -26.68 -2.04
C TYR A 376 10.17 -27.43 -0.70
N GLU A 377 11.21 -27.42 0.14
CA GLU A 377 11.21 -28.05 1.47
C GLU A 377 10.32 -27.24 2.39
N VAL A 378 10.56 -25.92 2.43
CA VAL A 378 9.75 -24.96 3.19
C VAL A 378 8.28 -25.06 2.77
N ALA A 379 8.00 -25.05 1.46
CA ALA A 379 6.64 -25.19 0.96
C ALA A 379 6.01 -26.55 1.30
N SER A 380 6.80 -27.63 1.39
CA SER A 380 6.30 -28.95 1.77
C SER A 380 5.90 -28.99 3.24
N TRP A 381 6.72 -28.43 4.13
CA TRP A 381 6.41 -28.30 5.55
C TRP A 381 5.12 -27.49 5.81
N PHE A 382 4.97 -26.32 5.18
CA PHE A 382 3.75 -25.51 5.33
C PHE A 382 2.49 -26.14 4.71
N SER A 383 2.65 -27.09 3.79
CA SER A 383 1.55 -27.77 3.12
C SER A 383 1.30 -29.18 3.64
N GLU A 384 2.04 -29.59 4.68
CA GLU A 384 1.87 -30.84 5.37
C GLU A 384 0.50 -30.90 6.05
N GLY A 385 -0.14 -32.08 6.03
CA GLY A 385 -1.48 -32.25 6.58
C GLY A 385 -2.62 -31.61 5.79
N ILE A 386 -2.39 -30.98 4.63
CA ILE A 386 -3.46 -30.51 3.73
C ILE A 386 -3.92 -31.68 2.84
N PRO A 387 -5.13 -32.24 3.04
CA PRO A 387 -5.56 -33.44 2.32
C PRO A 387 -5.90 -33.16 0.85
N ASN A 388 -6.47 -31.98 0.56
CA ASN A 388 -6.91 -31.64 -0.80
C ASN A 388 -5.71 -31.23 -1.68
N ARG A 389 -5.47 -31.99 -2.76
CA ARG A 389 -4.36 -31.76 -3.71
C ARG A 389 -4.35 -30.35 -4.32
N LYS A 390 -5.51 -29.81 -4.71
CA LYS A 390 -5.61 -28.45 -5.28
C LYS A 390 -5.26 -27.39 -4.23
N ARG A 391 -5.76 -27.55 -3.00
CA ARG A 391 -5.46 -26.66 -1.87
C ARG A 391 -3.98 -26.73 -1.47
N LYS A 392 -3.40 -27.93 -1.47
CA LYS A 392 -1.97 -28.16 -1.22
C LYS A 392 -1.12 -27.44 -2.27
N PHE A 393 -1.44 -27.60 -3.55
CA PHE A 393 -0.74 -26.90 -4.64
C PHE A 393 -0.84 -25.37 -4.53
N ARG A 394 -2.04 -24.85 -4.23
CA ARG A 394 -2.24 -23.40 -4.00
C ARG A 394 -1.38 -22.89 -2.84
N CYS A 395 -1.37 -23.61 -1.71
CA CYS A 395 -0.55 -23.28 -0.55
C CYS A 395 0.94 -23.23 -0.90
N ARG A 396 1.45 -24.26 -1.60
CA ARG A 396 2.86 -24.30 -2.03
C ARG A 396 3.23 -23.11 -2.92
N ASN A 397 2.40 -22.76 -3.90
CA ASN A 397 2.63 -21.58 -4.74
C ASN A 397 2.60 -20.28 -3.95
N LYS A 398 1.71 -20.17 -2.95
CA LYS A 398 1.61 -19.01 -2.07
C LYS A 398 2.90 -18.81 -1.26
N ILE A 399 3.40 -19.88 -0.64
CA ILE A 399 4.67 -19.88 0.10
C ILE A 399 5.84 -19.48 -0.81
N ARG A 400 5.88 -20.01 -2.03
CA ARG A 400 6.91 -19.62 -3.00
C ARG A 400 6.85 -18.13 -3.33
N THR A 401 5.67 -17.57 -3.52
CA THR A 401 5.52 -16.12 -3.75
C THR A 401 6.06 -15.32 -2.57
N TYR A 402 5.77 -15.72 -1.33
CA TYR A 402 6.31 -15.04 -0.14
C TYR A 402 7.84 -15.12 -0.08
N LEU A 403 8.45 -16.25 -0.40
CA LEU A 403 9.91 -16.36 -0.45
C LEU A 403 10.53 -15.42 -1.49
N ILE A 404 9.87 -15.26 -2.66
CA ILE A 404 10.31 -14.31 -3.69
C ILE A 404 10.19 -12.86 -3.21
N GLU A 405 9.10 -12.52 -2.51
CA GLU A 405 8.90 -11.19 -1.92
C GLU A 405 9.94 -10.89 -0.83
N MET A 406 10.20 -11.87 0.05
CA MET A 406 11.17 -11.73 1.14
C MET A 406 12.61 -11.62 0.62
N TRP A 407 12.95 -12.36 -0.43
CA TRP A 407 14.22 -12.21 -1.15
C TRP A 407 14.33 -10.82 -1.80
N ALA A 408 13.27 -10.35 -2.44
CA ALA A 408 13.23 -9.03 -3.05
C ALA A 408 13.42 -7.90 -2.03
N ALA A 409 12.81 -8.05 -0.86
CA ALA A 409 12.95 -7.19 0.31
C ALA A 409 14.31 -7.34 1.02
N GLY A 410 15.23 -8.16 0.51
CA GLY A 410 16.56 -8.34 1.08
C GLY A 410 16.58 -9.11 2.41
N LEU A 411 15.47 -9.74 2.83
CA LEU A 411 15.39 -10.56 4.05
C LEU A 411 16.03 -11.94 3.87
N LEU A 412 16.05 -12.41 2.61
CA LEU A 412 16.62 -13.69 2.21
C LEU A 412 17.66 -13.48 1.12
N SER A 413 18.69 -14.33 1.13
CA SER A 413 19.63 -14.47 0.01
C SER A 413 19.56 -15.88 -0.55
N SER A 414 19.79 -16.02 -1.86
CA SER A 414 19.87 -17.33 -2.51
C SER A 414 21.33 -17.78 -2.53
N VAL A 415 21.63 -18.89 -1.84
CA VAL A 415 22.98 -19.46 -1.77
C VAL A 415 23.24 -20.44 -2.92
N GLU A 416 22.18 -21.12 -3.37
CA GLU A 416 22.25 -22.11 -4.44
C GLU A 416 20.97 -22.02 -5.28
N ASN A 417 21.12 -22.18 -6.59
CA ASN A 417 19.99 -22.18 -7.52
C ASN A 417 20.05 -23.40 -8.42
N SER A 418 18.90 -24.02 -8.65
CA SER A 418 18.76 -25.14 -9.58
C SER A 418 17.51 -24.95 -10.44
N GLN A 419 17.33 -25.80 -11.45
CA GLN A 419 16.13 -25.81 -12.28
C GLN A 419 15.20 -26.95 -11.83
N ASP A 420 13.90 -26.68 -11.73
CA ASP A 420 12.90 -27.68 -11.36
C ASP A 420 12.71 -28.70 -12.50
N GLN A 421 13.43 -29.82 -12.43
CA GLN A 421 13.28 -30.93 -13.38
C GLN A 421 12.11 -31.86 -12.99
N THR A 422 11.86 -31.98 -11.69
CA THR A 422 10.87 -32.90 -11.11
C THR A 422 9.43 -32.39 -11.15
N GLY A 423 9.22 -31.10 -11.42
CA GLY A 423 7.90 -30.48 -11.39
C GLY A 423 7.37 -30.26 -9.96
N ARG A 424 8.26 -29.94 -9.01
CA ARG A 424 7.89 -29.63 -7.62
C ARG A 424 6.94 -28.45 -7.55
N PHE A 425 7.18 -27.40 -8.32
CA PHE A 425 6.22 -26.31 -8.55
C PHE A 425 5.74 -26.34 -9.99
N GLN A 426 6.68 -26.30 -10.93
CA GLN A 426 6.42 -26.38 -12.36
C GLN A 426 7.75 -26.61 -13.08
N LYS A 427 7.77 -27.58 -13.99
CA LYS A 427 8.98 -27.95 -14.75
C LYS A 427 9.61 -26.72 -15.43
N GLY A 428 10.92 -26.61 -15.35
CA GLY A 428 11.71 -25.56 -15.99
C GLY A 428 11.83 -24.24 -15.22
N LYS A 429 11.15 -24.11 -14.06
CA LYS A 429 11.27 -22.91 -13.21
C LYS A 429 12.50 -22.96 -12.29
N LEU A 430 12.94 -21.80 -11.79
CA LEU A 430 14.03 -21.68 -10.82
C LEU A 430 13.61 -22.25 -9.46
N LEU A 431 14.47 -23.06 -8.86
CA LEU A 431 14.45 -23.42 -7.45
C LEU A 431 15.62 -22.72 -6.77
N SER A 432 15.38 -22.20 -5.58
CA SER A 432 16.39 -21.47 -4.82
C SER A 432 16.50 -22.03 -3.41
N LYS A 433 17.74 -22.17 -2.95
CA LYS A 433 18.07 -22.47 -1.57
C LYS A 433 18.30 -21.15 -0.85
N TYR A 434 17.43 -20.84 0.10
CA TYR A 434 17.41 -19.55 0.77
C TYR A 434 18.08 -19.63 2.14
N GLN A 435 18.81 -18.57 2.48
CA GLN A 435 19.36 -18.30 3.80
C GLN A 435 18.90 -16.91 4.26
N LEU A 436 18.79 -16.69 5.57
CA LEU A 436 18.54 -15.35 6.12
C LEU A 436 19.71 -14.41 5.82
N THR A 437 19.37 -13.14 5.65
CA THR A 437 20.33 -12.03 5.69
C THR A 437 20.38 -11.43 7.09
N VAL A 438 21.32 -10.52 7.33
CA VAL A 438 21.37 -9.72 8.57
C VAL A 438 20.03 -9.00 8.81
N GLU A 439 19.43 -8.44 7.76
CA GLU A 439 18.13 -7.77 7.84
C GLU A 439 16.99 -8.75 8.14
N GLY A 440 17.02 -9.96 7.56
CA GLY A 440 16.07 -11.03 7.87
C GLY A 440 16.12 -11.44 9.35
N CYS A 441 17.32 -11.60 9.92
CA CYS A 441 17.52 -11.88 11.34
C CYS A 441 17.03 -10.74 12.22
N ARG A 442 17.40 -9.49 11.90
CA ARG A 442 16.92 -8.30 12.61
C ARG A 442 15.40 -8.26 12.62
N ARG A 443 14.76 -8.50 11.47
CA ARG A 443 13.30 -8.48 11.37
C ARG A 443 12.64 -9.56 12.21
N LEU A 444 13.23 -10.75 12.26
CA LEU A 444 12.74 -11.83 13.11
C LEU A 444 12.85 -11.47 14.60
N GLN A 445 14.02 -11.01 15.04
CA GLN A 445 14.30 -10.64 16.42
C GLN A 445 13.40 -9.49 16.91
N GLU A 446 13.19 -8.46 16.09
CA GLU A 446 12.30 -7.33 16.40
C GLU A 446 10.85 -7.74 16.67
N ASN A 447 10.41 -8.87 16.11
CA ASN A 447 9.03 -9.32 16.18
C ASN A 447 8.80 -10.51 17.12
N GLN A 448 9.84 -11.28 17.42
CA GLN A 448 9.76 -12.34 18.43
C GLN A 448 10.18 -11.84 19.82
N GLY A 449 10.87 -10.70 19.88
CA GLY A 449 11.54 -10.20 21.08
C GLY A 449 12.76 -11.07 21.39
N THR A 450 13.82 -10.47 21.93
CA THR A 450 14.73 -11.22 22.78
C THR A 450 13.91 -11.64 24.00
N GLU A 451 13.37 -12.87 24.00
CA GLU A 451 13.14 -13.52 25.28
C GLU A 451 14.50 -13.50 25.98
N LYS A 452 14.67 -12.59 26.95
CA LYS A 452 15.61 -12.89 28.02
C LYS A 452 15.22 -14.28 28.49
N ARG A 453 16.11 -15.25 28.34
CA ARG A 453 16.09 -16.43 29.20
C ARG A 453 16.09 -15.89 30.65
N GLY A 454 14.93 -15.80 31.27
CA GLY A 454 14.78 -16.08 32.70
C GLY A 454 14.27 -17.52 32.76
N GLU A 455 14.75 -18.45 33.59
CA GLU A 455 15.23 -18.26 34.97
C GLU A 455 14.36 -17.22 35.69
N ASP A 456 13.06 -17.55 35.83
CA ASP A 456 12.48 -18.04 37.09
C ASP A 456 10.99 -18.44 36.91
#